data_AF-A0A6M0RJK2-F1
#
_entry.id   AF-A0A6M0RJK2-F1
#
_cell.length_a   1.000
_cell.length_b   1.000
_cell.length_c   1.000
_cell.angle_alpha   90.00
_cell.angle_beta   90.00
_cell.angle_gamma   90.00
#
_symmetry.space_group_name_H-M   'P 1'
#
loop_
_entity.id
_entity.type
_entity.pdbx_description
1 polymer ?
#
loop_
_entity_poly.entity_id
_entity_poly.type
_entity_poly.pdbx_seq_one_letter_code
_entity_poly.pdbx_strand_id
1 'polypeptide(L)'
;MLTALFFESSMANYHSKSWLYRWLLQQRKHRTSGFTLMEVLISMIIAGIIISGLLFLVVELLQIDRREIALERVQRDMQRAIDYIADDLEEAVYVYNDVRMQEIVDDIQILSDQMGTGVEGSGDAVPLLAFWRTVPLDDDVLPDTCTGNDDEMEICRVARTRRASYSLIVYYQQHRDDTDADYVWKGPSVLRRYELPQYANLATFTETPGYADPITDQATDFENWEPSTTPDAVGGNSVALVDFVEQADPGGTAVDCRNLVFGLNSRLTGENDNTNDVYDYVVTPENATDAAGFFACIRQPNLADGDFRTTQDVYLFLRGDVESENRFLGPASDGSRFPVLQTQVKLRGVINKDG
;
A
#
# COMPACT_ATOMS: atom_id res chain seq x y z
N MET A 1 49.47 -30.27 -86.02
CA MET A 1 48.40 -31.12 -86.58
C MET A 1 47.11 -30.30 -86.47
N LEU A 2 46.86 -29.37 -87.39
CA LEU A 2 46.07 -29.53 -88.62
C LEU A 2 44.58 -29.86 -88.35
N THR A 3 43.70 -28.87 -88.60
CA THR A 3 42.42 -28.91 -89.39
C THR A 3 41.33 -29.94 -89.00
N ALA A 4 40.01 -29.71 -89.05
CA ALA A 4 39.16 -28.71 -89.71
C ALA A 4 37.73 -28.72 -89.11
N LEU A 5 37.05 -27.57 -89.26
CA LEU A 5 35.65 -27.30 -89.66
C LEU A 5 34.58 -28.43 -89.59
N PHE A 6 33.40 -28.10 -89.06
CA PHE A 6 32.20 -27.89 -89.89
C PHE A 6 31.14 -27.03 -89.17
N PHE A 7 30.57 -26.13 -89.95
CA PHE A 7 29.55 -25.14 -89.64
C PHE A 7 28.25 -25.66 -90.27
N GLU A 8 27.14 -25.74 -89.55
CA GLU A 8 25.83 -25.80 -90.20
C GLU A 8 24.77 -25.06 -89.38
N SER A 9 24.12 -24.13 -90.08
CA SER A 9 23.13 -23.17 -89.63
C SER A 9 21.76 -23.81 -89.40
N SER A 10 21.02 -23.34 -88.40
CA SER A 10 19.55 -23.40 -88.46
C SER A 10 18.95 -22.06 -88.01
N MET A 11 18.55 -21.28 -89.01
CA MET A 11 17.54 -20.23 -88.88
C MET A 11 16.20 -20.88 -88.54
N ALA A 12 15.58 -20.50 -87.41
CA ALA A 12 14.16 -20.74 -87.21
C ALA A 12 13.51 -19.70 -86.28
N ASN A 13 12.92 -18.69 -86.93
CA ASN A 13 11.60 -18.14 -86.65
C ASN A 13 11.34 -17.48 -85.29
N TYR A 14 11.68 -16.19 -85.27
CA TYR A 14 11.20 -15.16 -84.36
C TYR A 14 9.76 -14.72 -84.74
N HIS A 15 8.76 -15.59 -84.61
CA HIS A 15 7.37 -15.23 -84.98
C HIS A 15 6.24 -15.75 -84.05
N SER A 16 6.53 -16.38 -82.91
CA SER A 16 5.46 -16.93 -82.05
C SER A 16 5.08 -16.12 -80.81
N LYS A 17 5.83 -15.05 -80.46
CA LYS A 17 5.61 -14.32 -79.19
C LYS A 17 4.61 -13.15 -79.27
N SER A 18 4.23 -12.70 -80.46
CA SER A 18 3.28 -11.58 -80.63
C SER A 18 1.79 -12.01 -80.67
N TRP A 19 1.51 -13.29 -80.91
CA TRP A 19 0.14 -13.81 -80.98
C TRP A 19 -0.45 -14.04 -79.57
N LEU A 20 0.35 -14.56 -78.64
CA LEU A 20 -0.07 -14.77 -77.24
C LEU A 20 -0.36 -13.44 -76.51
N TYR A 21 0.42 -12.39 -76.75
CA TYR A 21 0.18 -11.07 -76.15
C TYR A 21 -1.09 -10.39 -76.69
N ARG A 22 -1.44 -10.60 -77.96
CA ARG A 22 -2.69 -10.06 -78.53
C ARG A 22 -3.93 -10.82 -78.06
N TRP A 23 -3.82 -12.12 -77.80
CA TRP A 23 -4.93 -12.93 -77.27
C TRP A 23 -5.22 -12.61 -75.79
N LEU A 24 -4.18 -12.41 -74.97
CA LEU A 24 -4.34 -12.00 -73.57
C LEU A 24 -4.91 -10.59 -73.40
N LEU A 25 -4.72 -9.68 -74.37
CA LEU A 25 -5.25 -8.32 -74.32
C LEU A 25 -6.64 -8.15 -74.96
N GLN A 26 -7.15 -9.14 -75.71
CA GLN A 26 -8.46 -9.05 -76.39
C GLN A 26 -9.65 -9.57 -75.56
N GLN A 27 -9.41 -10.14 -74.37
CA GLN A 27 -10.48 -10.57 -73.45
C GLN A 27 -11.08 -9.42 -72.61
N ARG A 28 -10.54 -8.19 -72.70
CA ARG A 28 -11.17 -7.00 -72.08
C ARG A 28 -12.09 -6.27 -73.06
N LYS A 29 -13.14 -6.96 -73.53
CA LYS A 29 -14.33 -6.27 -74.04
C LYS A 29 -15.24 -6.00 -72.84
N HIS A 30 -15.40 -4.73 -72.53
CA HIS A 30 -16.26 -4.21 -71.48
C HIS A 30 -17.66 -4.85 -71.50
N ARG A 31 -17.92 -5.75 -70.55
CA ARG A 31 -19.20 -5.73 -69.83
C ARG A 31 -19.00 -4.71 -68.72
N THR A 32 -19.51 -3.50 -68.91
CA THR A 32 -19.87 -2.64 -67.79
C THR A 32 -21.01 -3.33 -67.06
N SER A 33 -20.68 -4.35 -66.26
CA SER A 33 -21.57 -4.81 -65.20
C SER A 33 -21.54 -3.68 -64.18
N GLY A 34 -22.50 -2.77 -64.28
CA GLY A 34 -22.75 -1.84 -63.18
C GLY A 34 -22.94 -2.67 -61.91
N PHE A 35 -22.39 -2.18 -60.79
CA PHE A 35 -22.62 -2.79 -59.50
C PHE A 35 -24.12 -3.07 -59.34
N THR A 36 -24.47 -4.34 -59.16
CA THR A 36 -25.86 -4.66 -58.89
C THR A 36 -26.18 -4.11 -57.49
N LEU A 37 -27.36 -3.51 -57.31
CA LEU A 37 -27.76 -2.92 -56.03
C LEU A 37 -27.64 -3.94 -54.87
N MET A 38 -27.87 -5.23 -55.17
CA MET A 38 -27.71 -6.33 -54.22
C MET A 38 -26.26 -6.58 -53.79
N GLU A 39 -25.29 -6.44 -54.70
CA GLU A 39 -23.86 -6.64 -54.38
C GLU A 39 -23.32 -5.53 -53.47
N VAL A 40 -23.78 -4.29 -53.67
CA VAL A 40 -23.46 -3.16 -52.78
C VAL A 40 -24.13 -3.33 -51.40
N LEU A 41 -25.34 -3.89 -51.36
CA LEU A 41 -26.03 -4.15 -50.10
C LEU A 41 -25.32 -5.23 -49.27
N ILE A 42 -24.89 -6.33 -49.90
CA ILE A 42 -24.15 -7.40 -49.22
C ILE A 42 -22.79 -6.88 -48.72
N SER A 43 -22.08 -6.07 -49.51
CA SER A 43 -20.79 -5.52 -49.08
C SER A 43 -20.93 -4.57 -47.89
N MET A 44 -22.00 -3.76 -47.83
CA MET A 44 -22.31 -2.92 -46.66
C MET A 44 -22.60 -3.75 -45.41
N ILE A 45 -23.34 -4.86 -45.54
CA ILE A 45 -23.62 -5.74 -44.40
C ILE A 45 -22.33 -6.39 -43.88
N ILE A 46 -21.49 -6.94 -44.77
CA ILE A 46 -20.22 -7.57 -44.38
C ILE A 46 -19.29 -6.54 -43.75
N ALA A 47 -19.17 -5.34 -44.33
CA ALA A 47 -18.40 -4.25 -43.76
C ALA A 47 -18.91 -3.85 -42.37
N GLY A 48 -20.23 -3.76 -42.19
CA GLY A 48 -20.85 -3.47 -40.89
C GLY A 48 -20.52 -4.51 -39.82
N ILE A 49 -20.56 -5.81 -40.17
CA ILE A 49 -20.20 -6.90 -39.25
C ILE A 49 -18.72 -6.81 -38.86
N ILE A 50 -17.82 -6.58 -39.82
CA ILE A 50 -16.39 -6.47 -39.56
C ILE A 50 -16.09 -5.25 -38.67
N ILE A 51 -16.65 -4.08 -38.99
CA ILE A 51 -16.44 -2.86 -38.21
C ILE A 51 -16.98 -3.04 -36.79
N SER A 52 -18.16 -3.65 -36.63
CA SER A 52 -18.72 -3.94 -35.30
C SER A 52 -17.82 -4.88 -34.51
N GLY A 53 -17.27 -5.92 -35.13
CA GLY A 53 -16.36 -6.85 -34.48
C GLY A 53 -15.04 -6.19 -34.04
N LEU A 54 -14.47 -5.33 -34.88
CA LEU A 54 -13.27 -4.57 -34.54
C LEU A 54 -13.52 -3.56 -33.43
N LEU A 55 -14.66 -2.86 -33.45
CA LEU A 55 -15.02 -1.91 -32.39
C LEU A 55 -15.23 -2.61 -31.05
N PHE A 56 -15.84 -3.79 -31.04
CA PHE A 56 -15.99 -4.61 -29.85
C PHE A 56 -14.62 -4.97 -29.24
N LEU A 57 -13.68 -5.45 -30.05
CA LEU A 57 -12.32 -5.78 -29.62
C LEU A 57 -11.60 -4.55 -29.03
N VAL A 58 -11.70 -3.38 -29.67
CA VAL A 58 -11.10 -2.15 -29.16
C VAL A 58 -11.66 -1.77 -27.79
N VAL A 59 -12.97 -1.92 -27.58
CA VAL A 59 -13.58 -1.66 -26.27
C VAL A 59 -13.03 -2.62 -25.21
N GLU A 60 -12.91 -3.92 -25.51
CA GLU A 60 -12.32 -4.88 -24.58
C GLU A 60 -10.86 -4.54 -24.24
N LEU A 61 -10.05 -4.18 -25.24
CA LEU A 61 -8.66 -3.76 -25.02
C LEU A 61 -8.58 -2.51 -24.14
N LEU A 62 -9.39 -1.48 -24.41
CA LEU A 62 -9.41 -0.27 -23.59
C LEU A 62 -9.87 -0.53 -22.15
N GLN A 63 -10.75 -1.50 -21.93
CA GLN A 63 -11.15 -1.91 -20.58
C GLN A 63 -10.01 -2.60 -19.84
N ILE A 64 -9.26 -3.47 -20.52
CA ILE A 64 -8.08 -4.14 -19.96
C ILE A 64 -6.99 -3.11 -19.62
N ASP A 65 -6.66 -2.19 -20.55
CA ASP A 65 -5.64 -1.16 -20.31
C ASP A 65 -6.00 -0.28 -19.11
N ARG A 66 -7.26 0.16 -19.00
CA ARG A 66 -7.73 0.95 -17.85
C ARG A 66 -7.62 0.19 -16.54
N ARG A 67 -7.93 -1.11 -16.57
CA ARG A 67 -7.78 -1.97 -15.40
C ARG A 67 -6.31 -2.07 -15.01
N GLU A 68 -5.43 -2.41 -15.93
CA GLU A 68 -3.99 -2.57 -15.65
C GLU A 68 -3.37 -1.30 -15.06
N ILE A 69 -3.72 -0.12 -15.60
CA ILE A 69 -3.27 1.17 -15.05
C ILE A 69 -3.75 1.39 -13.62
N ALA A 70 -5.01 1.06 -13.30
CA ALA A 70 -5.55 1.17 -11.94
C ALA A 70 -4.84 0.19 -10.98
N LEU A 71 -4.63 -1.06 -11.40
CA LEU A 71 -3.88 -2.06 -10.62
C LEU A 71 -2.46 -1.57 -10.30
N GLU A 72 -1.73 -1.09 -11.32
CA GLU A 72 -0.36 -0.62 -11.16
C GLU A 72 -0.29 0.59 -10.21
N ARG A 73 -1.26 1.50 -10.32
CA ARG A 73 -1.35 2.67 -9.44
C ARG A 73 -1.57 2.26 -7.99
N VAL A 74 -2.57 1.42 -7.71
CA VAL A 74 -2.85 0.95 -6.35
C VAL A 74 -1.64 0.21 -5.81
N GLN A 75 -1.06 -0.75 -6.54
CA GLN A 75 0.14 -1.46 -6.08
C GLN A 75 1.29 -0.53 -5.72
N ARG A 76 1.54 0.51 -6.54
CA ARG A 76 2.60 1.48 -6.29
C ARG A 76 2.31 2.33 -5.05
N ASP A 77 1.07 2.76 -4.85
CA ASP A 77 0.68 3.57 -3.70
C ASP A 77 0.67 2.74 -2.41
N MET A 78 0.23 1.48 -2.45
CA MET A 78 0.32 0.54 -1.32
C MET A 78 1.77 0.22 -0.96
N GLN A 79 2.66 0.04 -1.95
CA GLN A 79 4.08 -0.19 -1.70
C GLN A 79 4.74 1.01 -1.02
N ARG A 80 4.43 2.25 -1.46
CA ARG A 80 4.93 3.45 -0.78
C ARG A 80 4.42 3.56 0.65
N ALA A 81 3.16 3.20 0.89
CA ALA A 81 2.59 3.21 2.22
C ALA A 81 3.27 2.19 3.14
N ILE A 82 3.48 0.94 2.70
CA ILE A 82 4.13 -0.08 3.52
C ILE A 82 5.61 0.24 3.76
N ASP A 83 6.32 0.79 2.77
CA ASP A 83 7.71 1.23 2.93
C ASP A 83 7.80 2.37 3.97
N TYR A 84 6.88 3.34 3.91
CA TYR A 84 6.83 4.44 4.87
C TYR A 84 6.55 3.95 6.31
N ILE A 85 5.64 2.98 6.49
CA ILE A 85 5.36 2.39 7.81
C ILE A 85 6.57 1.59 8.30
N ALA A 86 7.25 0.88 7.40
CA ALA A 86 8.45 0.13 7.74
C ALA A 86 9.56 1.05 8.23
N ASP A 87 9.81 2.16 7.53
CA ASP A 87 10.79 3.18 7.91
C ASP A 87 10.48 3.75 9.31
N ASP A 88 9.21 4.07 9.61
CA ASP A 88 8.81 4.55 10.95
C ASP A 88 9.03 3.48 12.04
N LEU A 89 8.80 2.20 11.71
CA LEU A 89 9.06 1.10 12.63
C LEU A 89 10.55 0.86 12.85
N GLU A 90 11.43 1.10 11.88
CA GLU A 90 12.88 0.94 12.09
C GLU A 90 13.41 1.84 13.22
N GLU A 91 12.75 2.97 13.44
CA GLU A 91 13.03 3.96 14.49
C GLU A 91 12.16 3.77 15.75
N ALA A 92 11.37 2.70 15.82
CA ALA A 92 10.50 2.44 16.95
C ALA A 92 11.25 1.84 18.15
N VAL A 93 10.86 2.32 19.33
CA VAL A 93 11.41 1.99 20.64
C VAL A 93 10.56 0.93 21.33
N TYR A 94 9.24 1.06 21.21
CA TYR A 94 8.26 0.18 21.82
C TYR A 94 7.02 0.12 20.95
N VAL A 95 6.56 -1.10 20.65
CA VAL A 95 5.31 -1.34 19.90
C VAL A 95 4.25 -1.93 20.81
N TYR A 96 3.06 -1.33 20.81
CA TYR A 96 1.92 -1.77 21.61
C TYR A 96 1.29 -3.03 21.04
N ASN A 97 0.79 -3.89 21.92
CA ASN A 97 -0.14 -4.95 21.54
C ASN A 97 -1.58 -4.40 21.42
N ASP A 98 -2.49 -5.22 20.91
CA ASP A 98 -3.87 -4.79 20.62
C ASP A 98 -4.59 -4.21 21.84
N VAL A 99 -4.52 -4.87 23.00
CA VAL A 99 -5.22 -4.44 24.22
C VAL A 99 -4.78 -3.03 24.64
N ARG A 100 -3.47 -2.79 24.75
CA ARG A 100 -2.95 -1.48 25.15
C ARG A 100 -3.14 -0.42 24.06
N MET A 101 -3.09 -0.83 22.80
CA MET A 101 -3.35 0.07 21.68
C MET A 101 -4.77 0.64 21.74
N GLN A 102 -5.78 -0.20 22.01
CA GLN A 102 -7.18 0.26 22.09
C GLN A 102 -7.37 1.27 23.23
N GLU A 103 -6.81 1.00 24.41
CA GLU A 103 -6.87 1.93 25.56
C GLU A 103 -6.25 3.31 25.22
N ILE A 104 -5.07 3.31 24.59
CA ILE A 104 -4.40 4.54 24.16
C ILE A 104 -5.23 5.29 23.12
N VAL A 105 -5.82 4.56 22.18
CA VAL A 105 -6.61 5.17 21.11
C VAL A 105 -7.91 5.74 21.64
N ASP A 106 -8.58 5.05 22.56
CA ASP A 106 -9.77 5.55 23.26
C ASP A 106 -9.42 6.84 24.03
N ASP A 107 -8.30 6.84 24.74
CA ASP A 107 -7.82 8.01 25.48
C ASP A 107 -7.52 9.19 24.55
N ILE A 108 -6.84 8.94 23.42
CA ILE A 108 -6.59 10.01 22.43
C ILE A 108 -7.88 10.40 21.70
N GLN A 109 -8.81 9.49 21.44
CA GLN A 109 -10.08 9.77 20.77
C GLN A 109 -10.99 10.64 21.65
N ILE A 110 -11.12 10.32 22.94
CA ILE A 110 -11.86 11.13 23.91
C ILE A 110 -11.35 12.58 23.89
N LEU A 111 -10.08 12.74 23.58
CA LEU A 111 -9.38 14.02 23.58
C LEU A 111 -9.11 14.56 22.17
N SER A 112 -9.34 13.85 21.08
CA SER A 112 -9.04 14.32 19.73
C SER A 112 -10.25 14.08 18.85
N ASP A 113 -10.83 15.17 18.37
CA ASP A 113 -11.92 15.18 17.38
C ASP A 113 -11.48 14.61 16.01
N GLN A 114 -10.30 13.99 15.93
CA GLN A 114 -9.67 13.46 14.73
C GLN A 114 -9.69 11.94 14.62
N MET A 115 -10.03 11.21 15.69
CA MET A 115 -10.12 9.74 15.68
C MET A 115 -11.54 9.32 16.10
N GLY A 116 -12.27 8.64 15.20
CA GLY A 116 -13.67 8.19 15.40
C GLY A 116 -13.79 6.79 16.00
N THR A 117 -15.00 6.39 16.46
CA THR A 117 -15.31 5.26 17.37
C THR A 117 -15.31 3.85 16.76
N GLY A 118 -14.63 3.62 15.64
CA GLY A 118 -14.49 2.29 15.02
C GLY A 118 -15.77 1.50 14.63
N VAL A 119 -16.84 2.08 14.06
CA VAL A 119 -18.01 1.36 13.50
C VAL A 119 -18.01 1.32 11.94
N GLU A 120 -18.46 0.21 11.38
CA GLU A 120 -18.53 0.03 9.92
C GLU A 120 -19.54 1.01 9.27
N GLY A 121 -19.10 1.77 8.25
CA GLY A 121 -19.97 2.67 7.46
C GLY A 121 -20.31 4.03 8.09
N SER A 122 -19.73 4.37 9.24
CA SER A 122 -19.94 5.66 9.95
C SER A 122 -18.81 6.68 9.75
N GLY A 123 -17.79 6.37 8.93
CA GLY A 123 -16.57 7.21 8.83
C GLY A 123 -15.55 6.97 9.93
N ASP A 124 -15.75 5.93 10.72
CA ASP A 124 -15.01 5.65 11.94
C ASP A 124 -13.60 5.07 11.70
N ALA A 125 -12.71 5.36 12.65
CA ALA A 125 -11.31 4.96 12.66
C ALA A 125 -11.11 3.65 13.43
N VAL A 126 -10.49 2.65 12.80
CA VAL A 126 -10.05 1.42 13.46
C VAL A 126 -8.54 1.51 13.68
N PRO A 127 -8.04 1.49 14.92
CA PRO A 127 -6.61 1.48 15.17
C PRO A 127 -6.00 0.16 14.73
N LEU A 128 -4.85 0.23 14.11
CA LEU A 128 -4.19 -0.92 13.49
C LEU A 128 -2.83 -1.21 14.13
N LEU A 129 -2.08 -0.16 14.44
CA LEU A 129 -0.73 -0.27 14.98
C LEU A 129 -0.36 1.02 15.73
N ALA A 130 0.16 0.89 16.95
CA ALA A 130 0.67 2.01 17.73
C ALA A 130 2.08 1.73 18.26
N PHE A 131 2.95 2.74 18.24
CA PHE A 131 4.31 2.62 18.75
C PHE A 131 4.96 3.97 19.05
N TRP A 132 5.99 3.92 19.90
CA TRP A 132 6.86 5.05 20.17
C TRP A 132 8.04 5.08 19.23
N ARG A 133 8.28 6.23 18.59
CA ARG A 133 9.41 6.47 17.69
C ARG A 133 10.35 7.50 18.27
N THR A 134 11.66 7.31 18.13
CA THR A 134 12.65 8.37 18.42
C THR A 134 12.72 9.35 17.27
N VAL A 135 12.50 10.64 17.54
CA VAL A 135 12.68 11.72 16.56
C VAL A 135 13.94 12.50 16.90
N PRO A 136 14.96 12.50 16.02
CA PRO A 136 16.18 13.29 16.24
C PRO A 136 15.85 14.79 16.22
N LEU A 137 16.46 15.54 17.13
CA LEU A 137 16.35 16.99 17.17
C LEU A 137 17.57 17.58 16.46
N ASP A 138 17.33 18.26 15.34
CA ASP A 138 18.40 18.88 14.56
C ASP A 138 18.97 20.11 15.28
N ASP A 139 20.29 20.28 15.21
CA ASP A 139 21.02 21.41 15.81
C ASP A 139 20.57 22.74 15.17
N ASP A 140 20.07 22.72 13.92
CA ASP A 140 19.55 23.90 13.21
C ASP A 140 18.19 24.41 13.74
N VAL A 141 17.43 23.55 14.43
CA VAL A 141 16.08 23.87 14.95
C VAL A 141 16.14 24.20 16.45
N LEU A 142 17.18 23.75 17.14
CA LEU A 142 17.39 24.04 18.56
C LEU A 142 17.96 25.46 18.74
N PRO A 143 17.41 26.27 19.66
CA PRO A 143 17.96 27.60 19.93
C PRO A 143 19.36 27.51 20.55
N ASP A 144 20.27 28.38 20.09
CA ASP A 144 21.67 28.47 20.57
C ASP A 144 21.76 28.67 22.09
N THR A 145 20.82 29.43 22.65
CA THR A 145 20.71 29.71 24.09
C THR A 145 19.31 29.42 24.59
N CYS A 146 19.22 28.60 25.64
CA CYS A 146 17.97 28.38 26.36
C CYS A 146 17.60 29.66 27.11
N THR A 147 16.48 30.27 26.74
CA THR A 147 15.94 31.48 27.35
C THR A 147 14.48 31.23 27.71
N GLY A 148 14.05 31.67 28.89
CA GLY A 148 12.70 31.43 29.37
C GLY A 148 12.61 31.58 30.88
N ASN A 149 11.51 31.11 31.47
CA ASN A 149 11.43 30.85 32.90
C ASN A 149 12.29 29.61 33.29
N ASP A 150 12.45 29.34 34.59
CA ASP A 150 13.31 28.25 35.07
C ASP A 150 12.88 26.87 34.52
N ASP A 151 11.57 26.64 34.36
CA ASP A 151 11.01 25.39 33.84
C ASP A 151 11.29 25.22 32.33
N GLU A 152 11.04 26.25 31.52
CA GLU A 152 11.34 26.30 30.08
C GLU A 152 12.84 26.13 29.81
N MET A 153 13.68 26.73 30.66
CA MET A 153 15.13 26.57 30.58
C MET A 153 15.58 25.15 30.85
N GLU A 154 14.94 24.46 31.80
CA GLU A 154 15.26 23.06 32.10
C GLU A 154 14.81 22.13 30.98
N ILE A 155 13.59 22.30 30.46
CA ILE A 155 13.08 21.55 29.30
C ILE A 155 14.03 21.71 28.10
N CYS A 156 14.43 22.94 27.78
CA CYS A 156 15.38 23.22 26.70
C CYS A 156 16.75 22.55 26.93
N ARG A 157 17.28 22.58 28.16
CA ARG A 157 18.56 21.91 28.49
C ARG A 157 18.47 20.40 28.36
N VAL A 158 17.37 19.80 28.80
CA VAL A 158 17.11 18.36 28.65
C VAL A 158 17.02 17.99 27.18
N ALA A 159 16.23 18.71 26.38
CA ALA A 159 16.09 18.48 24.95
C ALA A 159 17.44 18.57 24.21
N ARG A 160 18.24 19.61 24.52
CA ARG A 160 19.58 19.80 23.94
C ARG A 160 20.58 18.71 24.34
N THR A 161 20.46 18.19 25.56
CA THR A 161 21.32 17.10 26.05
C THR A 161 20.95 15.77 25.43
N ARG A 162 19.65 15.47 25.31
CA ARG A 162 19.14 14.23 24.74
C ARG A 162 19.30 14.16 23.22
N ARG A 163 19.25 15.31 22.51
CA ARG A 163 19.29 15.40 21.02
C ARG A 163 18.23 14.55 20.30
N ALA A 164 17.23 14.08 21.03
CA ALA A 164 16.13 13.28 20.54
C ALA A 164 14.91 13.53 21.43
N SER A 165 13.74 13.42 20.82
CA SER A 165 12.43 13.41 21.47
C SER A 165 11.69 12.13 21.10
N TYR A 166 10.60 11.83 21.80
CA TYR A 166 9.75 10.69 21.46
C TYR A 166 8.44 11.19 20.85
N SER A 167 7.99 10.52 19.80
CA SER A 167 6.67 10.73 19.21
C SER A 167 5.88 9.44 19.29
N LEU A 168 4.62 9.52 19.70
CA LEU A 168 3.68 8.41 19.60
C LEU A 168 3.07 8.41 18.21
N ILE A 169 3.25 7.30 17.48
CA ILE A 169 2.71 7.09 16.14
C ILE A 169 1.58 6.07 16.23
N VAL A 170 0.43 6.42 15.65
CA VAL A 170 -0.73 5.52 15.55
C VAL A 170 -1.16 5.45 14.09
N TYR A 171 -1.14 4.25 13.51
CA TYR A 171 -1.78 3.97 12.24
C TYR A 171 -3.20 3.48 12.48
N TYR A 172 -4.13 4.04 11.73
CA TYR A 172 -5.53 3.69 11.80
C TYR A 172 -6.17 3.70 10.41
N GLN A 173 -7.18 2.87 10.23
CA GLN A 173 -7.95 2.77 9.01
C GLN A 173 -9.26 3.53 9.21
N GLN A 174 -9.47 4.57 8.41
CA GLN A 174 -10.73 5.29 8.39
C GLN A 174 -11.61 4.75 7.28
N HIS A 175 -12.79 4.25 7.63
CA HIS A 175 -13.75 3.80 6.64
C HIS A 175 -14.34 4.99 5.87
N ARG A 176 -14.74 4.73 4.63
CA ARG A 176 -15.50 5.69 3.86
C ARG A 176 -16.82 5.99 4.58
N ASP A 177 -17.08 7.28 4.78
CA ASP A 177 -18.39 7.75 5.20
C ASP A 177 -19.25 8.01 3.96
N ASP A 178 -20.20 7.11 3.68
CA ASP A 178 -21.12 7.28 2.56
C ASP A 178 -22.19 8.35 2.79
N THR A 179 -22.29 8.88 4.02
CA THR A 179 -23.19 9.98 4.37
C THR A 179 -22.56 11.36 4.15
N ASP A 180 -21.22 11.43 4.09
CA ASP A 180 -20.49 12.66 3.81
C ASP A 180 -20.34 12.88 2.29
N ALA A 181 -21.09 13.85 1.77
CA ALA A 181 -21.03 14.23 0.36
C ALA A 181 -19.71 14.92 -0.03
N ASP A 182 -18.95 15.42 0.95
CA ASP A 182 -17.66 16.10 0.76
C ASP A 182 -16.45 15.16 0.95
N TYR A 183 -16.69 13.86 1.16
CA TYR A 183 -15.63 12.86 1.29
C TYR A 183 -14.77 12.79 0.02
N VAL A 184 -13.52 13.29 0.13
CA VAL A 184 -12.60 13.48 -1.01
C VAL A 184 -12.03 12.15 -1.53
N TRP A 185 -11.98 11.14 -0.66
CA TRP A 185 -11.32 9.86 -0.89
C TRP A 185 -12.26 8.89 -1.62
N LYS A 186 -11.72 8.11 -2.55
CA LYS A 186 -12.53 7.30 -3.49
C LYS A 186 -12.63 5.83 -3.10
N GLY A 187 -11.61 5.28 -2.43
CA GLY A 187 -11.62 3.89 -2.05
C GLY A 187 -12.56 3.60 -0.88
N PRO A 188 -12.67 2.32 -0.49
CA PRO A 188 -13.56 1.91 0.59
C PRO A 188 -13.02 2.31 1.97
N SER A 189 -11.71 2.52 2.10
CA SER A 189 -11.09 2.99 3.33
C SER A 189 -9.72 3.63 3.09
N VAL A 190 -9.34 4.53 3.98
CA VAL A 190 -8.10 5.29 3.94
C VAL A 190 -7.22 4.91 5.11
N LEU A 191 -5.98 4.53 4.84
CA LEU A 191 -4.98 4.36 5.90
C LEU A 191 -4.40 5.72 6.26
N ARG A 192 -4.47 6.04 7.54
CA ARG A 192 -3.98 7.30 8.09
C ARG A 192 -2.93 7.03 9.16
N ARG A 193 -2.04 8.00 9.30
CA ARG A 193 -1.04 8.09 10.35
C ARG A 193 -1.37 9.27 11.23
N TYR A 194 -1.47 9.02 12.52
CA TYR A 194 -1.50 10.03 13.56
C TYR A 194 -0.14 10.11 14.23
N GLU A 195 0.33 11.33 14.48
CA GLU A 195 1.55 11.59 15.25
C GLU A 195 1.26 12.57 16.37
N LEU A 196 1.60 12.16 17.59
CA LEU A 196 1.64 12.98 18.78
C LEU A 196 3.12 13.27 19.11
N PRO A 197 3.67 14.41 18.67
CA PRO A 197 5.05 14.78 18.98
C PRO A 197 5.17 15.33 20.40
N GLN A 198 6.34 15.22 21.02
CA GLN A 198 6.60 15.83 22.33
C GLN A 198 6.41 17.36 22.32
N TYR A 199 6.94 18.03 21.29
CA TYR A 199 6.92 19.49 21.19
C TYR A 199 6.07 19.94 20.02
N ALA A 200 5.04 20.74 20.29
CA ALA A 200 4.24 21.40 19.26
C ALA A 200 5.05 22.50 18.56
N ASN A 201 6.02 23.10 19.27
CA ASN A 201 6.95 24.06 18.71
C ASN A 201 8.34 23.90 19.33
N LEU A 202 9.30 23.49 18.50
CA LEU A 202 10.69 23.28 18.89
C LEU A 202 11.45 24.58 19.20
N ALA A 203 11.03 25.73 18.64
CA ALA A 203 11.69 27.00 18.90
C ALA A 203 11.40 27.54 20.31
N THR A 204 10.22 27.22 20.84
CA THR A 204 9.78 27.63 22.19
C THR A 204 9.71 26.49 23.18
N PHE A 205 10.03 25.26 22.75
CA PHE A 205 9.85 24.01 23.51
C PHE A 205 8.47 23.88 24.15
N THR A 206 7.44 24.38 23.45
CA THR A 206 6.07 24.25 23.92
C THR A 206 5.63 22.81 23.73
N GLU A 207 5.33 22.12 24.84
CA GLU A 207 4.86 20.75 24.82
C GLU A 207 3.52 20.63 24.10
N THR A 208 3.33 19.51 23.40
CA THR A 208 2.05 19.23 22.74
C THR A 208 0.99 18.93 23.79
N PRO A 209 -0.21 19.54 23.70
CA PRO A 209 -1.30 19.25 24.62
C PRO A 209 -1.59 17.75 24.70
N GLY A 210 -1.68 17.21 25.92
CA GLY A 210 -1.96 15.79 26.17
C GLY A 210 -0.76 14.85 26.02
N TYR A 211 0.40 15.36 25.62
CA TYR A 211 1.65 14.59 25.67
C TYR A 211 2.11 14.40 27.12
N ALA A 212 2.53 13.18 27.46
CA ALA A 212 3.24 12.85 28.69
C ALA A 212 4.58 12.17 28.32
N ASP A 213 5.70 12.56 28.94
CA ASP A 213 7.01 11.97 28.64
C ASP A 213 7.15 10.58 29.30
N PRO A 214 7.24 9.48 28.51
CA PRO A 214 7.30 8.11 29.03
C PRO A 214 8.60 7.76 29.76
N ILE A 215 9.59 8.66 29.81
CA ILE A 215 10.86 8.44 30.51
C ILE A 215 10.99 9.27 31.78
N THR A 216 10.50 10.51 31.73
CA THR A 216 10.76 11.50 32.79
C THR A 216 9.67 11.49 33.85
N ASP A 217 8.44 11.18 33.48
CA ASP A 217 7.33 11.15 34.43
C ASP A 217 7.36 9.84 35.24
N GLN A 218 7.43 9.94 36.56
CA GLN A 218 7.52 8.77 37.45
C GLN A 218 6.24 7.93 37.45
N ALA A 219 5.15 8.44 36.86
CA ALA A 219 3.87 7.77 36.78
C ALA A 219 3.66 6.96 35.49
N THR A 220 4.40 7.23 34.41
CA THR A 220 4.16 6.62 33.09
C THR A 220 5.45 6.08 32.47
N ASP A 221 5.44 4.82 32.05
CA ASP A 221 6.47 4.23 31.19
C ASP A 221 5.92 4.02 29.76
N PHE A 222 6.73 3.49 28.85
CA PHE A 222 6.27 3.20 27.48
C PHE A 222 5.11 2.17 27.45
N GLU A 223 5.01 1.26 28.41
CA GLU A 223 3.99 0.20 28.41
C GLU A 223 2.65 0.67 29.01
N ASN A 224 2.71 1.58 29.98
CA ASN A 224 1.61 2.10 30.77
C ASN A 224 1.49 3.62 30.57
N TRP A 225 1.73 4.07 29.34
CA TRP A 225 1.59 5.47 28.99
C TRP A 225 0.12 5.88 29.05
N GLU A 226 -0.13 7.01 29.69
CA GLU A 226 -1.43 7.67 29.75
C GLU A 226 -1.23 9.14 29.34
N PRO A 227 -2.20 9.77 28.64
CA PRO A 227 -2.08 11.17 28.28
C PRO A 227 -2.04 12.06 29.53
N SER A 228 -1.31 13.16 29.45
CA SER A 228 -1.23 14.13 30.55
C SER A 228 -2.63 14.69 30.85
N THR A 229 -3.08 14.58 32.10
CA THR A 229 -4.38 15.09 32.52
C THR A 229 -4.41 16.61 32.34
N THR A 230 -5.37 17.13 31.55
CA THR A 230 -5.64 18.55 31.22
C THR A 230 -5.22 19.04 29.83
N PRO A 231 -5.83 18.50 28.77
CA PRO A 231 -6.55 19.45 27.90
C PRO A 231 -7.91 18.93 27.41
N ASP A 232 -8.79 19.87 27.03
CA ASP A 232 -10.03 19.59 26.30
C ASP A 232 -9.77 19.04 24.89
N ALA A 233 -8.51 19.05 24.44
CA ALA A 233 -8.05 18.39 23.23
C ALA A 233 -6.58 17.93 23.28
N VAL A 234 -6.27 16.68 22.92
CA VAL A 234 -4.91 16.20 22.62
C VAL A 234 -4.47 16.79 21.28
N GLY A 235 -3.28 17.40 21.28
CA GLY A 235 -2.66 17.92 20.07
C GLY A 235 -2.11 16.78 19.21
N GLY A 236 -1.68 17.09 17.98
CA GLY A 236 -1.15 16.08 17.08
C GLY A 236 -1.53 16.40 15.64
N ASN A 237 -1.06 15.57 14.72
CA ASN A 237 -1.40 15.71 13.31
C ASN A 237 -1.75 14.36 12.71
N SER A 238 -2.78 14.34 11.87
CA SER A 238 -3.15 13.18 11.08
C SER A 238 -2.96 13.40 9.59
N VAL A 239 -2.31 12.45 8.93
CA VAL A 239 -2.04 12.46 7.50
C VAL A 239 -2.53 11.18 6.86
N ALA A 240 -3.20 11.28 5.71
CA ALA A 240 -3.58 10.13 4.90
C ALA A 240 -2.40 9.62 4.07
N LEU A 241 -2.19 8.30 4.09
CA LEU A 241 -1.11 7.64 3.35
C LEU A 241 -1.63 7.07 2.02
N VAL A 242 -2.74 6.33 2.08
CA VAL A 242 -3.30 5.63 0.92
C VAL A 242 -4.82 5.45 1.05
N ASP A 243 -5.52 5.59 -0.08
CA ASP A 243 -6.99 5.69 -0.20
C ASP A 243 -7.66 4.36 -0.60
N PHE A 244 -6.89 3.33 -0.96
CA PHE A 244 -7.43 2.11 -1.56
C PHE A 244 -7.18 0.88 -0.69
N VAL A 245 -7.35 0.98 0.63
CA VAL A 245 -7.16 -0.17 1.53
C VAL A 245 -8.42 -1.01 1.58
N GLU A 246 -8.29 -2.35 1.51
CA GLU A 246 -9.44 -3.25 1.60
C GLU A 246 -10.11 -3.13 2.97
N GLN A 247 -11.44 -3.09 2.99
CA GLN A 247 -12.18 -3.05 4.24
C GLN A 247 -12.11 -4.42 4.93
N ALA A 248 -11.96 -4.44 6.25
CA ALA A 248 -11.93 -5.69 6.98
C ALA A 248 -13.29 -6.40 6.88
N ASP A 249 -13.32 -7.62 6.32
CA ASP A 249 -14.50 -8.46 6.30
C ASP A 249 -14.56 -9.30 7.60
N PRO A 250 -15.57 -9.08 8.48
CA PRO A 250 -15.73 -9.84 9.72
C PRO A 250 -16.10 -11.31 9.48
N GLY A 251 -16.46 -11.70 8.25
CA GLY A 251 -16.75 -13.09 7.88
C GLY A 251 -15.53 -13.96 7.56
N GLY A 252 -14.32 -13.39 7.57
CA GLY A 252 -13.08 -14.11 7.25
C GLY A 252 -12.61 -15.07 8.35
N THR A 253 -11.55 -15.81 8.06
CA THR A 253 -10.89 -16.66 9.06
C THR A 253 -9.92 -15.84 9.89
N ALA A 254 -9.95 -16.01 11.21
CA ALA A 254 -9.04 -15.31 12.11
C ALA A 254 -7.58 -15.60 11.75
N VAL A 255 -6.75 -14.55 11.76
CA VAL A 255 -5.34 -14.65 11.41
C VAL A 255 -4.57 -15.35 12.52
N ASP A 256 -3.92 -16.47 12.18
CA ASP A 256 -2.97 -17.14 13.06
C ASP A 256 -1.55 -16.68 12.70
N CYS A 257 -1.09 -15.62 13.39
CA CYS A 257 0.25 -15.07 13.21
C CYS A 257 1.36 -16.10 13.40
N ARG A 258 1.19 -17.06 14.32
CA ARG A 258 2.20 -18.08 14.58
C ARG A 258 2.39 -18.98 13.35
N ASN A 259 1.29 -19.49 12.80
CA ASN A 259 1.33 -20.33 11.61
C ASN A 259 1.77 -19.55 10.36
N LEU A 260 1.34 -18.30 10.24
CA LEU A 260 1.70 -17.43 9.12
C LEU A 260 3.21 -17.15 9.09
N VAL A 261 3.77 -16.68 10.22
CA VAL A 261 5.20 -16.38 10.36
C VAL A 261 6.06 -17.63 10.22
N PHE A 262 5.65 -18.76 10.80
CA PHE A 262 6.35 -20.03 10.63
C PHE A 262 6.45 -20.45 9.17
N GLY A 263 5.33 -20.37 8.44
CA GLY A 263 5.29 -20.69 7.01
C GLY A 263 6.18 -19.77 6.16
N LEU A 264 6.35 -18.52 6.56
CA LEU A 264 7.23 -17.55 5.90
C LEU A 264 8.70 -17.82 6.18
N ASN A 265 9.07 -18.01 7.44
CA ASN A 265 10.45 -18.25 7.85
C ASN A 265 10.97 -19.57 7.27
N SER A 266 10.16 -20.65 7.30
CA SER A 266 10.52 -21.95 6.69
C SER A 266 10.86 -21.84 5.20
N ARG A 267 10.15 -20.98 4.44
CA ARG A 267 10.43 -20.75 3.01
C ARG A 267 11.71 -19.96 2.76
N LEU A 268 12.04 -19.01 3.63
CA LEU A 268 13.18 -18.11 3.46
C LEU A 268 14.50 -18.72 3.94
N THR A 269 14.49 -19.40 5.08
CA THR A 269 15.72 -19.95 5.68
C THR A 269 15.94 -21.42 5.34
N GLY A 270 14.91 -22.13 4.85
CA GLY A 270 14.93 -23.59 4.71
C GLY A 270 15.03 -24.31 6.05
N GLU A 271 14.92 -23.57 7.16
CA GLU A 271 15.05 -24.06 8.51
C GLU A 271 13.68 -24.51 8.98
N ASN A 272 13.52 -25.83 9.08
CA ASN A 272 12.41 -26.43 9.80
C ASN A 272 12.81 -26.41 11.27
N ASP A 273 12.76 -25.23 11.89
CA ASP A 273 12.96 -25.16 13.33
C ASP A 273 11.72 -25.74 14.00
N ASN A 274 11.75 -27.04 14.26
CA ASN A 274 10.68 -27.76 14.95
C ASN A 274 10.73 -27.50 16.46
N THR A 275 11.69 -26.70 16.94
CA THR A 275 11.65 -26.27 18.32
C THR A 275 10.44 -25.34 18.42
N ASN A 276 9.48 -25.74 19.25
CA ASN A 276 8.41 -24.87 19.71
C ASN A 276 9.03 -23.75 20.57
N ASP A 277 10.09 -23.08 20.13
CA ASP A 277 10.50 -21.82 20.71
C ASP A 277 9.33 -20.87 20.42
N VAL A 278 8.54 -20.72 21.49
CA VAL A 278 7.25 -20.07 21.57
C VAL A 278 7.49 -18.58 21.35
N TYR A 279 7.74 -18.18 20.11
CA TYR A 279 7.64 -16.78 19.73
C TYR A 279 6.15 -16.44 19.76
N ASP A 280 5.75 -15.74 20.81
CA ASP A 280 4.37 -15.30 21.02
C ASP A 280 4.10 -14.10 20.13
N TYR A 281 3.64 -14.37 18.91
CA TYR A 281 3.20 -13.35 17.97
C TYR A 281 1.72 -13.06 18.20
N VAL A 282 1.42 -11.82 18.54
CA VAL A 282 0.05 -11.33 18.69
C VAL A 282 -0.34 -10.53 17.45
N VAL A 283 -1.56 -10.77 16.98
CA VAL A 283 -2.14 -10.05 15.84
C VAL A 283 -2.71 -8.71 16.30
N THR A 284 -2.51 -7.67 15.51
CA THR A 284 -3.15 -6.37 15.67
C THR A 284 -3.80 -5.93 14.34
N PRO A 285 -5.07 -5.54 14.32
CA PRO A 285 -6.02 -5.63 15.44
C PRO A 285 -6.34 -7.10 15.83
N GLU A 286 -6.79 -7.37 17.05
CA GLU A 286 -7.05 -8.75 17.56
C GLU A 286 -8.07 -9.51 16.69
N ASN A 287 -9.03 -8.79 16.12
CA ASN A 287 -10.08 -9.34 15.26
C ASN A 287 -9.71 -9.39 13.77
N ALA A 288 -8.43 -9.23 13.43
CA ALA A 288 -7.99 -9.30 12.03
C ALA A 288 -8.29 -10.67 11.41
N THR A 289 -8.94 -10.64 10.25
CA THR A 289 -9.20 -11.82 9.43
C THR A 289 -8.24 -11.88 8.24
N ASP A 290 -8.16 -13.02 7.58
CA ASP A 290 -7.42 -13.17 6.31
C ASP A 290 -7.97 -12.31 5.16
N ALA A 291 -9.11 -11.64 5.38
CA ALA A 291 -9.69 -10.64 4.50
C ALA A 291 -9.38 -9.18 4.93
N ALA A 292 -8.68 -8.96 6.04
CA ALA A 292 -8.32 -7.61 6.48
C ALA A 292 -7.38 -6.91 5.50
N GLY A 293 -7.67 -5.65 5.20
CA GLY A 293 -6.82 -4.80 4.36
C GLY A 293 -5.49 -4.42 5.02
N PHE A 294 -5.43 -4.41 6.35
CA PHE A 294 -4.20 -4.26 7.09
C PHE A 294 -4.25 -5.08 8.38
N PHE A 295 -3.13 -5.74 8.68
CA PHE A 295 -2.88 -6.30 10.00
C PHE A 295 -1.37 -6.44 10.23
N ALA A 296 -0.97 -6.53 11.50
CA ALA A 296 0.41 -6.80 11.86
C ALA A 296 0.50 -7.96 12.86
N CYS A 297 1.60 -8.70 12.78
CA CYS A 297 1.98 -9.71 13.77
C CYS A 297 3.17 -9.18 14.55
N ILE A 298 2.98 -8.92 15.84
CA ILE A 298 3.98 -8.34 16.72
C ILE A 298 4.48 -9.42 17.66
N ARG A 299 5.79 -9.62 17.72
CA ARG A 299 6.39 -10.51 18.73
C ARG A 299 6.37 -9.84 20.09
N GLN A 300 5.73 -10.50 21.04
CA GLN A 300 5.76 -10.08 22.42
C GLN A 300 7.08 -10.50 23.09
N PRO A 301 7.66 -9.64 23.96
CA PRO A 301 8.79 -10.02 24.77
C PRO A 301 8.37 -11.13 25.75
N ASN A 302 9.14 -12.21 25.82
CA ASN A 302 8.81 -13.32 26.72
C ASN A 302 9.12 -12.91 28.17
N LEU A 303 8.07 -12.60 28.94
CA LEU A 303 8.16 -12.17 30.34
C LEU A 303 8.71 -13.26 31.27
N ALA A 304 8.74 -14.53 30.85
CA ALA A 304 9.16 -15.65 31.69
C ALA A 304 10.67 -15.72 31.95
N ASP A 305 11.50 -15.15 31.08
CA ASP A 305 12.97 -15.21 31.21
C ASP A 305 13.57 -13.99 31.94
N GLY A 306 12.75 -13.03 32.36
CA GLY A 306 13.21 -11.82 33.06
C GLY A 306 14.15 -10.92 32.25
N ASP A 307 14.34 -11.23 30.96
CA ASP A 307 15.19 -10.49 30.06
C ASP A 307 14.34 -9.57 29.17
N PHE A 308 14.11 -8.33 29.64
CA PHE A 308 13.49 -7.26 28.87
C PHE A 308 14.31 -6.85 27.62
N ARG A 309 15.43 -7.52 27.36
CA ARG A 309 16.34 -7.27 26.22
C ARG A 309 15.90 -7.96 24.92
N THR A 310 14.69 -8.53 24.88
CA THR A 310 14.23 -9.23 23.69
C THR A 310 13.83 -8.24 22.61
N THR A 311 14.48 -8.35 21.45
CA THR A 311 14.18 -7.58 20.25
C THR A 311 12.76 -7.90 19.80
N GLN A 312 11.87 -6.91 19.78
CA GLN A 312 10.56 -7.04 19.14
C GLN A 312 10.74 -7.06 17.62
N ASP A 313 9.96 -7.89 16.92
CA ASP A 313 9.85 -7.88 15.46
C ASP A 313 8.39 -7.82 15.04
N VAL A 314 8.15 -7.09 13.95
CA VAL A 314 6.81 -6.81 13.43
C VAL A 314 6.75 -7.28 11.99
N TYR A 315 5.76 -8.12 11.68
CA TYR A 315 5.39 -8.45 10.30
C TYR A 315 4.16 -7.63 9.93
N LEU A 316 4.28 -6.83 8.88
CA LEU A 316 3.18 -6.04 8.36
C LEU A 316 2.57 -6.71 7.14
N PHE A 317 1.25 -6.66 7.05
CA PHE A 317 0.47 -7.15 5.93
C PHE A 317 -0.47 -6.05 5.47
N LEU A 318 -0.41 -5.71 4.18
CA LEU A 318 -1.22 -4.66 3.60
C LEU A 318 -1.81 -5.12 2.26
N ARG A 319 -3.11 -4.91 2.09
CA ARG A 319 -3.89 -5.29 0.91
C ARG A 319 -4.75 -4.12 0.45
N GLY A 320 -4.72 -3.88 -0.85
CA GLY A 320 -5.53 -2.85 -1.48
C GLY A 320 -6.80 -3.38 -2.13
N ASP A 321 -7.76 -2.49 -2.36
CA ASP A 321 -8.98 -2.70 -3.16
C ASP A 321 -8.93 -1.86 -4.46
N VAL A 322 -9.30 -2.45 -5.60
CA VAL A 322 -9.45 -1.75 -6.89
C VAL A 322 -10.86 -1.73 -7.45
N GLU A 323 -11.81 -2.40 -6.81
CA GLU A 323 -13.19 -2.37 -7.28
C GLU A 323 -13.76 -0.95 -7.17
N SER A 324 -13.29 -0.19 -6.19
CA SER A 324 -13.66 1.22 -5.98
C SER A 324 -13.16 2.20 -7.05
N GLU A 325 -12.02 1.97 -7.73
CA GLU A 325 -11.52 2.86 -8.80
C GLU A 325 -12.26 2.63 -10.14
N ASN A 326 -12.88 1.45 -10.33
CA ASN A 326 -13.46 1.02 -11.61
C ASN A 326 -14.90 0.48 -11.51
N ARG A 327 -15.81 1.17 -10.80
CA ARG A 327 -17.26 0.84 -10.66
C ARG A 327 -18.03 0.61 -11.99
N PHE A 328 -17.43 0.91 -13.15
CA PHE A 328 -18.04 0.72 -14.48
C PHE A 328 -17.71 -0.63 -15.14
N LEU A 329 -16.67 -1.32 -14.67
CA LEU A 329 -16.34 -2.68 -15.11
C LEU A 329 -17.02 -3.62 -14.11
N GLY A 330 -17.81 -4.58 -14.58
CA GLY A 330 -18.62 -5.46 -13.71
C GLY A 330 -17.79 -6.14 -12.60
N PRO A 331 -18.47 -6.68 -11.56
CA PRO A 331 -17.81 -7.22 -10.38
C PRO A 331 -16.75 -8.24 -10.81
N ALA A 332 -15.52 -8.03 -10.33
CA ALA A 332 -14.49 -8.99 -10.58
C ALA A 332 -14.80 -10.24 -9.74
N SER A 333 -14.60 -11.42 -10.32
CA SER A 333 -14.60 -12.65 -9.53
C SER A 333 -13.53 -12.56 -8.44
N ASP A 334 -13.79 -13.14 -7.26
CA ASP A 334 -12.90 -13.27 -6.08
C ASP A 334 -11.40 -13.56 -6.36
N GLY A 335 -11.06 -14.06 -7.55
CA GLY A 335 -9.68 -14.28 -8.00
C GLY A 335 -8.88 -13.03 -8.42
N SER A 336 -9.41 -11.81 -8.32
CA SER A 336 -8.65 -10.57 -8.56
C SER A 336 -8.20 -9.84 -7.31
N ARG A 337 -8.33 -10.47 -6.13
CA ARG A 337 -7.80 -9.93 -4.88
C ARG A 337 -6.29 -9.76 -5.00
N PHE A 338 -5.78 -8.62 -4.54
CA PHE A 338 -4.37 -8.29 -4.65
C PHE A 338 -3.48 -9.24 -3.84
N PRO A 339 -2.22 -9.46 -4.27
CA PRO A 339 -1.24 -10.04 -3.39
C PRO A 339 -1.10 -9.14 -2.16
N VAL A 340 -1.17 -9.73 -0.98
CA VAL A 340 -0.85 -9.06 0.27
C VAL A 340 0.62 -8.64 0.21
N LEU A 341 0.88 -7.34 0.33
CA LEU A 341 2.23 -6.82 0.51
C LEU A 341 2.66 -7.17 1.93
N GLN A 342 3.88 -7.65 2.06
CA GLN A 342 4.43 -8.07 3.33
C GLN A 342 5.83 -7.48 3.52
N THR A 343 6.09 -6.98 4.73
CA THR A 343 7.44 -6.62 5.17
C THR A 343 7.67 -7.07 6.60
N GLN A 344 8.93 -7.33 6.94
CA GLN A 344 9.36 -7.66 8.31
C GLN A 344 10.32 -6.58 8.78
N VAL A 345 10.03 -5.98 9.92
CA VAL A 345 10.90 -4.98 10.55
C VAL A 345 11.40 -5.52 11.88
N LYS A 346 12.71 -5.43 12.09
CA LYS A 346 13.35 -5.74 13.36
C LYS A 346 13.65 -4.43 14.09
N LEU A 347 13.06 -4.30 15.27
CA LEU A 347 13.17 -3.10 16.07
C LEU A 347 14.56 -3.03 16.70
N ARG A 348 15.17 -1.84 16.66
CA ARG A 348 16.49 -1.60 17.25
C ARG A 348 16.41 -1.09 18.70
N GLY A 349 15.18 -0.92 19.22
CA GLY A 349 14.91 -0.43 20.56
C GLY A 349 15.57 -1.30 21.63
N VAL A 350 16.47 -0.69 22.41
CA VAL A 350 16.98 -1.26 23.65
C VAL A 350 16.25 -0.55 24.77
N ILE A 351 15.21 -1.19 25.32
CA ILE A 351 14.54 -0.68 26.51
C ILE A 351 15.39 -1.07 27.72
N ASN A 352 15.83 -0.06 28.47
CA ASN A 352 16.49 -0.16 29.78
C ASN A 352 17.70 -1.11 29.86
N LYS A 353 18.91 -0.61 29.55
CA LYS A 353 20.16 -1.36 29.71
C LYS A 353 20.69 -1.42 31.14
N ASP A 354 20.04 -0.70 32.06
CA ASP A 354 20.49 -0.52 33.44
C ASP A 354 19.54 -1.25 34.40
N GLY A 355 19.79 -2.55 34.52
CA GLY A 355 19.39 -3.40 35.65
C GLY A 355 20.60 -4.14 36.17
#